data_AF-A0A0C2YKW9-F1
#
_entry.id   AF-A0A0C2YKW9-F1
#
_cell.length_a   1.000
_cell.length_b   1.000
_cell.length_c   1.000
_cell.angle_alpha   90.00
_cell.angle_beta   90.00
_cell.angle_gamma   90.00
#
_symmetry.space_group_name_H-M   'P 1'
#
loop_
_entity.id
_entity.type
_entity.pdbx_description
1 polymer ?
#
loop_
_entity_poly.entity_id
_entity_poly.type
_entity_poly.pdbx_seq_one_letter_code
_entity_poly.pdbx_strand_id
1 'polypeptide(L)'
;DELISLHRAILDLRLQGHHDHSESIGKLLPLVRKKSQRHGMAADLDECISLGHSALASCEPGSPGHATYLHNLVTDLHSWFQQQGAVPDLDEAVILYQEVLEACPSGSLACASHLHDLAQCLLERF
;
A
#
# COMPACT_ATOMS: atom_id res chain seq x y z
N ASP A 1 10.47 -17.97 -1.97
CA ASP A 1 10.23 -17.96 -3.42
C ASP A 1 11.41 -17.27 -4.09
N GLU A 2 12.03 -17.92 -5.06
CA GLU A 2 13.27 -17.45 -5.70
C GLU A 2 13.06 -16.12 -6.44
N LEU A 3 11.88 -15.96 -7.06
CA LEU A 3 11.49 -14.74 -7.76
C LEU A 3 11.43 -13.51 -6.85
N ILE A 4 10.85 -13.66 -5.64
CA ILE A 4 10.79 -12.57 -4.65
C ILE A 4 12.21 -12.19 -4.20
N SER A 5 13.07 -13.19 -4.00
CA SER A 5 14.46 -12.96 -3.57
C SER A 5 15.26 -12.21 -4.64
N LEU A 6 15.06 -12.54 -5.91
CA LEU A 6 15.69 -11.83 -7.03
C LEU A 6 15.20 -10.39 -7.14
N HIS A 7 13.89 -10.15 -7.00
CA HIS A 7 13.35 -8.79 -7.04
C HIS A 7 13.80 -7.93 -5.85
N ARG A 8 13.98 -8.52 -4.66
CA ARG A 8 14.60 -7.84 -3.51
C ARG A 8 16.04 -7.43 -3.81
N ALA A 9 16.86 -8.35 -4.33
CA ALA A 9 18.23 -8.03 -4.70
C ALA A 9 18.31 -6.93 -5.78
N ILE A 10 17.41 -6.94 -6.76
CA ILE A 10 17.32 -5.88 -7.77
C ILE A 10 16.94 -4.54 -7.13
N LEU A 11 16.03 -4.55 -6.15
CA LEU A 11 15.63 -3.34 -5.43
C LEU A 11 16.80 -2.78 -4.60
N ASP A 12 17.52 -3.63 -3.86
CA ASP A 12 18.68 -3.23 -3.04
C ASP A 12 19.82 -2.63 -3.88
N LEU A 13 19.97 -3.07 -5.13
CA LEU A 13 20.96 -2.55 -6.08
C LEU A 13 20.55 -1.21 -6.72
N ARG A 14 19.28 -0.83 -6.65
CA ARG A 14 18.77 0.43 -7.21
C ARG A 14 18.67 1.47 -6.10
N LEU A 15 19.37 2.60 -6.25
CA LEU A 15 19.35 3.70 -5.28
C LEU A 15 17.97 4.37 -5.25
N GLN A 16 17.49 4.70 -4.03
CA GLN A 16 16.28 5.49 -3.80
C GLN A 16 16.31 6.78 -4.64
N GLY A 17 15.27 7.00 -5.45
CA GLY A 17 15.07 8.23 -6.23
C GLY A 17 15.22 8.09 -7.75
N HIS A 18 15.63 6.94 -8.27
CA HIS A 18 15.61 6.67 -9.71
C HIS A 18 14.24 6.13 -10.16
N HIS A 19 13.81 6.47 -11.38
CA HIS A 19 12.61 5.94 -12.02
C HIS A 19 12.55 4.39 -11.95
N ASP A 20 13.72 3.74 -12.06
CA ASP A 20 13.90 2.29 -11.98
C ASP A 20 13.59 1.70 -10.58
N HIS A 21 13.68 2.51 -9.52
CA HIS A 21 13.31 2.13 -8.15
C HIS A 21 11.80 1.89 -8.03
N SER A 22 11.01 2.82 -8.57
CA SER A 22 9.54 2.70 -8.59
C SER A 22 9.07 1.48 -9.41
N GLU A 23 9.75 1.18 -10.51
CA GLU A 23 9.44 0.03 -11.37
C GLU A 23 9.75 -1.30 -10.67
N SER A 24 10.86 -1.36 -9.92
CA SER A 24 11.18 -2.52 -9.09
C SER A 24 10.14 -2.76 -8.01
N ILE A 25 9.69 -1.71 -7.33
CA ILE A 25 8.66 -1.82 -6.31
C ILE A 25 7.35 -2.31 -6.94
N GLY A 26 6.95 -1.77 -8.09
CA GLY A 26 5.75 -2.22 -8.81
C GLY A 26 5.77 -3.71 -9.19
N LYS A 27 6.95 -4.32 -9.34
CA LYS A 27 7.12 -5.76 -9.61
C LYS A 27 7.18 -6.60 -8.34
N LEU A 28 7.82 -6.10 -7.28
CA LEU A 28 7.98 -6.82 -6.01
C LEU A 28 6.70 -6.82 -5.18
N LEU A 29 6.01 -5.68 -5.09
CA LEU A 29 4.85 -5.47 -4.23
C LEU A 29 3.74 -6.52 -4.44
N PRO A 30 3.30 -6.85 -5.69
CA PRO A 30 2.25 -7.85 -5.90
C PRO A 30 2.68 -9.27 -5.50
N LEU A 31 3.98 -9.59 -5.62
CA LEU A 31 4.52 -10.90 -5.27
C LEU A 31 4.56 -11.10 -3.76
N VAL A 32 5.03 -10.10 -3.03
CA VAL A 32 5.07 -10.10 -1.56
C VAL A 32 3.64 -10.13 -1.01
N ARG A 33 2.72 -9.34 -1.56
CA ARG A 33 1.30 -9.35 -1.18
C ARG A 33 0.67 -10.72 -1.34
N LYS A 34 0.86 -11.35 -2.50
CA LYS A 34 0.34 -12.71 -2.77
C LYS A 34 0.93 -13.75 -1.83
N LYS A 35 2.21 -13.61 -1.48
CA LYS A 35 2.87 -14.50 -0.51
C LYS A 35 2.29 -14.30 0.89
N SER A 36 2.09 -13.07 1.30
CA SER A 36 1.46 -12.72 2.58
C SER A 36 0.04 -13.30 2.67
N GLN A 37 -0.81 -13.09 1.66
CA GLN A 37 -2.19 -13.60 1.64
C GLN A 37 -2.27 -15.13 1.77
N ARG A 38 -1.24 -15.84 1.28
CA ARG A 38 -1.16 -17.31 1.36
C ARG A 38 -0.69 -17.82 2.71
N HIS A 39 0.18 -17.08 3.40
CA HIS A 39 0.87 -17.59 4.59
C HIS A 39 0.58 -16.80 5.87
N GLY A 40 -0.12 -15.65 5.78
CA GLY A 40 -0.45 -14.79 6.92
C GLY A 40 0.79 -14.29 7.68
N MET A 41 1.94 -14.16 7.01
CA MET A 41 3.18 -13.78 7.67
C MET A 41 3.22 -12.26 7.87
N ALA A 42 3.23 -11.82 9.13
CA ALA A 42 3.41 -10.42 9.52
C ALA A 42 4.61 -9.77 8.79
N ALA A 43 5.77 -10.43 8.77
CA ALA A 43 6.94 -9.85 8.11
C ALA A 43 6.76 -9.57 6.60
N ASP A 44 5.94 -10.35 5.88
CA ASP A 44 5.69 -10.12 4.46
C ASP A 44 4.72 -8.95 4.24
N LEU A 45 3.75 -8.75 5.13
CA LEU A 45 2.85 -7.61 5.04
C LEU A 45 3.53 -6.29 5.51
N ASP A 46 4.46 -6.33 6.48
CA ASP A 46 5.27 -5.16 6.90
C ASP A 46 6.12 -4.66 5.72
N GLU A 47 6.66 -5.60 4.96
CA GLU A 47 7.39 -5.31 3.73
C GLU A 47 6.46 -4.71 2.67
N CYS A 48 5.21 -5.19 2.53
CA CYS A 48 4.22 -4.56 1.63
C CYS A 48 3.97 -3.09 1.99
N ILE A 49 3.77 -2.79 3.27
CA ILE A 49 3.56 -1.42 3.76
C ILE A 49 4.78 -0.55 3.44
N SER A 50 5.97 -1.02 3.81
CA SER A 50 7.24 -0.32 3.56
C SER A 50 7.47 -0.03 2.07
N LEU A 51 7.21 -1.02 1.21
CA LEU A 51 7.30 -0.87 -0.24
C LEU A 51 6.26 0.11 -0.78
N GLY A 52 5.01 0.07 -0.27
CA GLY A 52 3.95 1.01 -0.62
C GLY A 52 4.33 2.47 -0.32
N HIS A 53 4.89 2.74 0.86
CA HIS A 53 5.41 4.07 1.20
C HIS A 53 6.55 4.50 0.28
N SER A 54 7.51 3.61 0.01
CA SER A 54 8.62 3.94 -0.89
C SER A 54 8.13 4.23 -2.31
N ALA A 55 7.07 3.57 -2.78
CA ALA A 55 6.46 3.83 -4.07
C ALA A 55 5.77 5.20 -4.11
N LEU A 56 5.02 5.55 -3.06
CA LEU A 56 4.37 6.85 -2.93
C LEU A 56 5.38 8.00 -2.92
N ALA A 57 6.46 7.87 -2.16
CA ALA A 57 7.54 8.86 -2.10
C ALA A 57 8.25 9.06 -3.46
N SER A 58 8.16 8.07 -4.36
CA SER A 58 8.76 8.13 -5.70
C SER A 58 7.82 8.67 -6.78
N CYS A 59 6.53 8.86 -6.46
CA CYS A 59 5.53 9.33 -7.42
C CYS A 59 5.19 10.81 -7.19
N GLU A 60 5.07 11.57 -8.27
CA GLU A 60 4.54 12.93 -8.19
C GLU A 60 3.09 12.91 -7.65
N PRO A 61 2.76 13.73 -6.64
CA PRO A 61 1.40 13.86 -6.12
C PRO A 61 0.39 14.14 -7.24
N GLY A 62 -0.73 13.42 -7.24
CA GLY A 62 -1.77 13.54 -8.27
C GLY A 62 -1.49 12.80 -9.59
N SER A 63 -0.33 12.16 -9.74
CA SER A 63 -0.08 11.27 -10.89
C SER A 63 -0.93 9.98 -10.80
N PRO A 64 -1.27 9.34 -11.93
CA PRO A 64 -1.99 8.05 -11.92
C PRO A 64 -1.26 6.95 -11.13
N GLY A 65 0.08 6.98 -11.13
CA GLY A 65 0.91 6.07 -10.34
C GLY A 65 0.74 6.31 -8.84
N HIS A 66 0.73 7.58 -8.41
CA HIS A 66 0.51 7.96 -7.01
C HIS A 66 -0.84 7.43 -6.51
N ALA A 67 -1.93 7.66 -7.23
CA ALA A 67 -3.26 7.17 -6.85
C ALA A 67 -3.32 5.63 -6.74
N THR A 68 -2.65 4.93 -7.65
CA THR A 68 -2.60 3.45 -7.66
C THR A 68 -1.84 2.92 -6.45
N TYR A 69 -0.68 3.49 -6.12
CA TYR A 69 0.09 3.06 -4.94
C TYR A 69 -0.61 3.42 -3.63
N LEU A 70 -1.29 4.57 -3.59
CA LEU A 70 -2.06 5.01 -2.43
C LEU A 70 -3.19 4.03 -2.13
N HIS A 71 -4.02 3.68 -3.13
CA HIS A 71 -5.07 2.67 -3.00
C HIS A 71 -4.55 1.31 -2.50
N ASN A 72 -3.42 0.90 -3.05
CA ASN A 72 -2.78 -0.38 -2.72
C ASN A 72 -2.26 -0.44 -1.28
N LEU A 73 -1.56 0.60 -0.83
CA LEU A 73 -1.04 0.71 0.53
C LEU A 73 -2.16 0.70 1.56
N VAL A 74 -3.20 1.47 1.29
CA VAL A 74 -4.40 1.58 2.11
C VAL A 74 -5.11 0.23 2.28
N THR A 75 -5.23 -0.55 1.20
CA THR A 75 -5.79 -1.91 1.25
C THR A 75 -4.93 -2.87 2.07
N ASP A 76 -3.61 -2.75 1.97
CA ASP A 76 -2.66 -3.58 2.71
C ASP A 76 -2.70 -3.26 4.22
N LEU A 77 -2.77 -1.97 4.60
CA LEU A 77 -2.92 -1.52 5.99
C LEU A 77 -4.24 -1.98 6.63
N HIS A 78 -5.36 -1.87 5.90
CA HIS A 78 -6.63 -2.39 6.40
C HIS A 78 -6.59 -3.91 6.57
N SER A 79 -6.01 -4.64 5.61
CA SER A 79 -5.83 -6.09 5.72
C SER A 79 -4.94 -6.47 6.92
N TRP A 80 -3.91 -5.67 7.21
CA TRP A 80 -3.06 -5.84 8.37
C TRP A 80 -3.83 -5.66 9.68
N PHE A 81 -4.61 -4.59 9.78
CA PHE A 81 -5.45 -4.35 10.95
C PHE A 81 -6.40 -5.52 11.21
N GLN A 82 -7.06 -6.04 10.18
CA GLN A 82 -7.95 -7.21 10.31
C GLN A 82 -7.24 -8.47 10.81
N GLN A 83 -5.97 -8.66 10.45
CA GLN A 83 -5.21 -9.85 10.84
C GLN A 83 -4.52 -9.73 12.21
N GLN A 84 -4.06 -8.54 12.58
CA GLN A 84 -3.22 -8.35 13.77
C GLN A 84 -3.82 -7.44 14.85
N GLY A 85 -4.90 -6.72 14.55
CA GLY A 85 -5.59 -5.82 15.49
C GLY A 85 -4.72 -4.65 15.96
N ALA A 86 -3.67 -4.32 15.21
CA ALA A 86 -2.74 -3.26 15.56
C ALA A 86 -3.35 -1.88 15.23
N VAL A 87 -3.78 -1.17 16.29
CA VAL A 87 -4.38 0.17 16.23
C VAL A 87 -3.54 1.23 15.50
N PRO A 88 -2.19 1.27 15.60
CA PRO A 88 -1.38 2.27 14.91
C PRO A 88 -1.55 2.24 13.38
N ASP A 89 -1.70 1.03 12.82
CA ASP A 89 -1.83 0.84 11.36
C ASP A 89 -3.22 1.29 10.86
N LEU A 90 -4.22 1.32 11.74
CA LEU A 90 -5.56 1.80 11.44
C LEU A 90 -5.67 3.34 11.46
N ASP A 91 -4.98 4.01 12.38
CA ASP A 91 -4.89 5.48 12.37
C ASP A 91 -4.18 5.97 11.09
N GLU A 92 -3.12 5.28 10.67
CA GLU A 92 -2.43 5.56 9.41
C GLU A 92 -3.32 5.28 8.18
N ALA A 93 -4.03 4.14 8.17
CA ALA A 93 -5.00 3.85 7.11
C ALA A 93 -6.04 4.96 6.97
N VAL A 94 -6.58 5.47 8.10
CA VAL A 94 -7.57 6.57 8.10
C VAL A 94 -6.99 7.84 7.46
N ILE A 95 -5.76 8.22 7.78
CA ILE A 95 -5.09 9.39 7.18
C ILE A 95 -4.94 9.21 5.67
N LEU A 96 -4.42 8.06 5.24
CA LEU A 96 -4.21 7.78 3.82
C LEU A 96 -5.53 7.67 3.04
N TYR A 97 -6.58 7.10 3.62
CA TYR A 97 -7.93 7.10 3.02
C TYR A 97 -8.45 8.53 2.81
N GLN A 98 -8.18 9.46 3.73
CA GLN A 98 -8.55 10.87 3.57
C GLN A 98 -7.77 11.53 2.42
N GLU A 99 -6.47 11.30 2.33
CA GLU A 99 -5.64 11.80 1.21
C GLU A 99 -6.13 11.27 -0.15
N VAL A 100 -6.51 9.98 -0.22
CA VAL A 100 -7.11 9.40 -1.43
C VAL A 100 -8.36 10.19 -1.82
N LEU A 101 -9.25 10.45 -0.87
CA LEU A 101 -10.53 11.11 -1.12
C LEU A 101 -10.36 12.57 -1.53
N GLU A 102 -9.37 13.29 -0.99
CA GLU A 102 -9.03 14.65 -1.42
C GLU A 102 -8.50 14.69 -2.87
N ALA A 103 -7.74 13.67 -3.27
CA ALA A 103 -7.21 13.55 -4.64
C ALA A 103 -8.25 13.03 -5.66
N CYS A 104 -9.42 12.58 -5.19
CA CYS A 104 -10.41 11.87 -5.99
C CYS A 104 -11.41 12.86 -6.63
N PRO A 105 -11.60 12.87 -7.97
CA PRO A 105 -12.60 13.72 -8.60
C PRO A 105 -14.00 13.38 -8.07
N SER A 106 -14.74 14.40 -7.63
CA SER A 106 -16.06 14.25 -7.00
C SER A 106 -17.00 13.42 -7.89
N GLY A 107 -17.40 12.24 -7.41
CA GLY A 107 -18.34 11.35 -8.11
C GLY A 107 -17.73 10.16 -8.85
N SER A 108 -16.42 9.88 -8.72
CA SER A 108 -15.84 8.64 -9.28
C SER A 108 -16.24 7.41 -8.45
N LEU A 109 -16.46 6.27 -9.12
CA LEU A 109 -16.82 5.00 -8.48
C LEU A 109 -15.74 4.52 -7.48
N ALA A 110 -14.48 4.85 -7.75
CA ALA A 110 -13.36 4.56 -6.87
C ALA A 110 -13.50 5.27 -5.52
N CYS A 111 -13.97 6.52 -5.49
CA CYS A 111 -14.16 7.25 -4.23
C CYS A 111 -15.24 6.60 -3.36
N ALA A 112 -16.24 5.93 -3.95
CA ALA A 112 -17.28 5.23 -3.19
C ALA A 112 -16.72 4.01 -2.43
N SER A 113 -15.83 3.23 -3.06
CA SER A 113 -15.12 2.13 -2.41
C SER A 113 -14.25 2.64 -1.25
N HIS A 114 -13.50 3.71 -1.49
CA HIS A 114 -12.65 4.34 -0.47
C HIS A 114 -13.44 4.90 0.72
N LEU A 115 -14.61 5.50 0.47
CA LEU A 115 -15.50 5.97 1.54
C LEU A 115 -16.06 4.82 2.36
N HIS A 116 -16.40 3.69 1.72
CA HIS A 116 -16.88 2.50 2.43
C HIS A 116 -15.82 1.94 3.36
N ASP A 117 -14.60 1.77 2.85
CA ASP A 117 -13.50 1.22 3.63
C ASP A 117 -13.03 2.18 4.75
N LEU A 118 -13.03 3.49 4.50
CA LEU A 118 -12.79 4.50 5.55
C LEU A 118 -13.85 4.43 6.65
N ALA A 119 -15.13 4.29 6.27
CA ALA A 119 -16.21 4.14 7.25
C ALA A 119 -16.04 2.86 8.07
N GLN A 120 -15.55 1.77 7.47
CA GLN A 120 -15.23 0.54 8.17
C GLN A 120 -14.04 0.71 9.13
N CYS A 121 -12.94 1.33 8.69
CA CYS A 121 -11.80 1.62 9.56
C CYS A 121 -12.21 2.50 10.75
N LEU A 122 -13.01 3.54 10.50
CA LEU A 122 -13.52 4.41 11.56
C LEU A 122 -14.44 3.66 12.53
N LEU A 123 -15.29 2.75 12.04
CA LEU A 123 -16.15 1.92 12.88
C LEU A 123 -15.33 1.01 13.79
N GLU A 124 -14.25 0.42 13.28
CA GLU A 124 -13.38 -0.50 14.01
C GLU A 124 -12.45 0.21 15.00
N ARG A 125 -12.26 1.53 14.83
CA ARG A 125 -11.54 2.40 15.75
C ARG A 125 -12.31 2.70 17.04
N PHE A 126 -13.65 2.64 17.00
CA PHE A 126 -14.55 2.99 18.12
C PHE A 126 -15.07 1.75 18.85
#